data_AF-A0A8R7V0N7-F1
#
_entry.id   AF-A0A8R7V0N7-F1
#
_cell.length_a   1.000
_cell.length_b   1.000
_cell.length_c   1.000
_cell.angle_alpha   90.00
_cell.angle_beta   90.00
_cell.angle_gamma   90.00
#
_symmetry.space_group_name_H-M   'P 1'
#
loop_
_entity.id
_entity.type
_entity.pdbx_description
1 polymer ?
#
loop_
_entity_poly.entity_id
_entity_poly.type
_entity_poly.pdbx_seq_one_letter_code
_entity_poly.pdbx_strand_id
1 'polypeptide(L)'
;MATPCSSDHLVDATTGVPYWPQFPFTLDMPDSSPHDGAARQIVDSLLVRFLSLTRRRIEIAQAQDGQYLRPSDPSYEQVLDSLAMVARHTPLPLLEALLRWRESESPKGAHDASTYQKKLAVECIFSSACIRFAEYCPQEGITEKLWNGLESFVFDWLINADRVVSQVDYPSLVDLRGLLLDHVAQLLGALSRIRFSSVTERFFIELNNRRVDTPVARSETLNIINGMRYLKLGV
;
A
#
# COMPACT_ATOMS: atom_id res chain seq x y z
N MET A 1 -26.37 -21.63 25.74
CA MET A 1 -26.87 -21.10 24.46
C MET A 1 -25.94 -19.98 24.04
N ALA A 2 -25.07 -20.23 23.06
CA ALA A 2 -24.13 -19.25 22.55
C ALA A 2 -24.85 -18.37 21.52
N THR A 3 -24.89 -17.07 21.77
CA THR A 3 -25.26 -16.04 20.79
C THR A 3 -24.20 -15.98 19.69
N PRO A 4 -24.58 -15.87 18.40
CA PRO A 4 -23.62 -15.69 17.32
C PRO A 4 -23.08 -14.26 17.37
N CYS A 5 -21.74 -14.15 17.39
CA CYS A 5 -21.03 -12.89 17.24
C CYS A 5 -21.13 -12.49 15.76
N SER A 6 -21.94 -11.49 15.41
CA SER A 6 -21.94 -10.94 14.06
C SER A 6 -20.63 -10.20 13.83
N SER A 7 -19.76 -10.77 12.98
CA SER A 7 -18.63 -10.05 12.41
C SER A 7 -19.17 -9.04 11.39
N ASP A 8 -19.33 -7.79 11.80
CA ASP A 8 -19.62 -6.67 10.91
C ASP A 8 -18.38 -6.37 10.05
N HIS A 9 -18.16 -7.19 9.01
CA HIS A 9 -17.32 -6.77 7.90
C HIS A 9 -17.95 -5.55 7.27
N LEU A 10 -17.16 -4.48 7.10
CA LEU A 10 -17.63 -3.24 6.50
C LEU A 10 -17.92 -3.53 5.03
N VAL A 11 -19.16 -3.88 4.73
CA VAL A 11 -19.67 -4.00 3.37
C VAL A 11 -19.90 -2.59 2.84
N ASP A 12 -19.40 -2.31 1.64
CA ASP A 12 -19.76 -1.10 0.90
C ASP A 12 -21.29 -1.01 0.83
N ALA A 13 -21.85 0.08 1.40
CA ALA A 13 -23.28 0.23 1.65
C ALA A 13 -24.12 0.20 0.36
N THR A 14 -23.46 0.36 -0.80
CA THR A 14 -24.04 0.30 -2.14
C THR A 14 -23.96 -1.08 -2.80
N THR A 15 -23.05 -1.97 -2.40
CA THR A 15 -22.76 -3.20 -3.16
C THR A 15 -22.74 -4.48 -2.33
N GLY A 16 -22.70 -4.41 -0.99
CA GLY A 16 -22.63 -5.61 -0.15
C GLY A 16 -21.29 -6.35 -0.22
N VAL A 17 -20.24 -5.69 -0.74
CA VAL A 17 -18.88 -6.23 -0.88
C VAL A 17 -17.99 -5.68 0.24
N PRO A 18 -17.16 -6.48 0.93
CA PRO A 18 -16.27 -5.96 1.98
C PRO A 18 -15.32 -4.89 1.43
N TYR A 19 -15.16 -3.84 2.23
CA TYR A 19 -14.41 -2.64 1.92
C TYR A 19 -12.95 -2.97 1.64
N TRP A 20 -12.54 -2.73 0.40
CA TRP A 20 -11.15 -2.76 0.00
C TRP A 20 -10.61 -1.33 -0.03
N PRO A 21 -9.36 -1.07 0.43
CA PRO A 21 -8.68 0.19 0.17
C PRO A 21 -8.49 0.39 -1.34
N GLN A 22 -9.48 1.00 -1.98
CA GLN A 22 -9.44 1.34 -3.39
C GLN A 22 -8.79 2.72 -3.55
N PHE A 23 -7.97 2.89 -4.59
CA PHE A 23 -7.59 4.26 -4.94
C PHE A 23 -8.86 4.99 -5.37
N PRO A 24 -9.12 6.20 -4.86
CA PRO A 24 -10.42 6.84 -5.02
C PRO A 24 -10.78 7.29 -6.45
N PHE A 25 -9.98 6.96 -7.47
CA PHE A 25 -10.20 7.46 -8.84
C PHE A 25 -9.70 6.52 -9.94
N THR A 26 -10.40 6.54 -11.08
CA THR A 26 -9.91 6.07 -12.37
C THR A 26 -8.85 7.06 -12.92
N LEU A 27 -7.75 6.55 -13.47
CA LEU A 27 -6.77 7.36 -14.21
C LEU A 27 -7.38 7.82 -15.55
N ASP A 28 -7.99 9.01 -15.58
CA ASP A 28 -8.27 9.72 -16.84
C ASP A 28 -7.01 10.46 -17.31
N MET A 29 -6.51 10.10 -18.50
CA MET A 29 -5.21 10.53 -19.03
C MET A 29 -5.37 11.59 -20.15
N PRO A 30 -4.69 12.75 -20.07
CA PRO A 30 -4.52 13.62 -21.23
C PRO A 30 -3.47 13.07 -22.21
N ASP A 31 -3.69 13.31 -23.49
CA ASP A 31 -2.83 12.88 -24.60
C ASP A 31 -1.44 13.56 -24.52
N SER A 32 -0.37 12.77 -24.59
CA SER A 32 0.99 13.15 -24.16
C SER A 32 1.92 13.58 -25.29
N SER A 33 2.82 14.54 -25.00
CA SER A 33 3.76 15.17 -25.94
C SER A 33 4.99 14.30 -26.32
N PRO A 34 5.63 14.53 -27.48
CA PRO A 34 6.60 13.62 -28.09
C PRO A 34 7.98 13.51 -27.42
N HIS A 35 8.30 14.32 -26.40
CA HIS A 35 9.55 14.19 -25.63
C HIS A 35 9.52 13.07 -24.57
N ASP A 36 8.36 12.43 -24.36
CA ASP A 36 8.10 11.44 -23.31
C ASP A 36 8.48 9.98 -23.70
N GLY A 37 8.97 9.75 -24.93
CA GLY A 37 9.18 8.40 -25.47
C GLY A 37 10.32 7.61 -24.81
N ALA A 38 11.48 8.24 -24.59
CA ALA A 38 12.64 7.55 -24.01
C ALA A 38 12.48 7.28 -22.50
N ALA A 39 11.89 8.25 -21.78
CA ALA A 39 11.53 8.12 -20.37
C ALA A 39 10.57 6.93 -20.16
N ARG A 40 9.52 6.85 -20.97
CA ARG A 40 8.58 5.73 -20.95
C ARG A 40 9.24 4.40 -21.26
N GLN A 41 10.13 4.32 -22.25
CA GLN A 41 10.83 3.07 -22.57
C GLN A 41 11.72 2.55 -21.42
N ILE A 42 12.38 3.44 -20.67
CA ILE A 42 13.16 3.06 -19.48
C ILE A 42 12.22 2.52 -18.40
N VAL A 43 11.11 3.22 -18.15
CA VAL A 43 10.07 2.80 -17.21
C VAL A 43 9.52 1.44 -17.61
N ASP A 44 9.15 1.25 -18.87
CA ASP A 44 8.60 0.00 -19.41
C ASP A 44 9.57 -1.18 -19.25
N SER A 45 10.84 -0.99 -19.60
CA SER A 45 11.86 -2.03 -19.47
C SER A 45 12.09 -2.44 -18.02
N LEU A 46 12.14 -1.45 -17.11
CA LEU A 46 12.29 -1.71 -15.69
C LEU A 46 11.05 -2.38 -15.10
N LEU A 47 9.86 -1.96 -15.55
CA LEU A 47 8.60 -2.57 -15.14
C LEU A 47 8.50 -4.01 -15.59
N VAL A 48 8.90 -4.38 -16.80
CA VAL A 48 8.89 -5.79 -17.23
C VAL A 48 9.68 -6.66 -16.23
N ARG A 49 10.86 -6.20 -15.80
CA ARG A 49 11.66 -6.89 -14.78
C ARG A 49 10.95 -6.92 -13.43
N PHE A 50 10.44 -5.79 -12.97
CA PHE A 50 9.66 -5.70 -11.72
C PHE A 50 8.45 -6.65 -11.73
N LEU A 51 7.65 -6.65 -12.79
CA LEU A 51 6.47 -7.49 -12.97
C LEU A 51 6.82 -8.99 -12.89
N SER A 52 7.90 -9.41 -13.57
CA SER A 52 8.33 -10.81 -13.53
C SER A 52 8.72 -11.27 -12.12
N LEU A 53 9.46 -10.45 -11.37
CA LEU A 53 9.89 -10.78 -10.01
C LEU A 53 8.73 -10.73 -9.01
N THR A 54 7.85 -9.73 -9.14
CA THR A 54 6.71 -9.56 -8.25
C THR A 54 5.68 -10.65 -8.42
N ARG A 55 5.39 -11.07 -9.66
CA ARG A 55 4.53 -12.24 -9.93
C ARG A 55 5.09 -13.50 -9.28
N ARG A 56 6.38 -13.78 -9.46
CA ARG A 56 7.04 -14.92 -8.81
C ARG A 56 6.96 -14.84 -7.28
N ARG A 57 7.13 -13.65 -6.70
CA ARG A 57 7.00 -13.44 -5.25
C ARG A 57 5.58 -13.67 -4.75
N ILE A 58 4.56 -13.25 -5.49
CA ILE A 58 3.15 -13.52 -5.17
C ILE A 58 2.89 -15.02 -5.19
N GLU A 59 3.32 -15.73 -6.23
CA GLU A 59 3.16 -17.19 -6.35
C GLU A 59 3.82 -17.95 -5.19
N ILE A 60 5.04 -17.56 -4.81
CA ILE A 60 5.74 -18.14 -3.64
C ILE A 60 5.01 -17.80 -2.33
N ALA A 61 4.58 -16.55 -2.17
CA ALA A 61 3.86 -16.11 -0.98
C ALA A 61 2.59 -16.92 -0.78
N GLN A 62 1.88 -17.25 -1.86
CA GLN A 62 0.68 -18.11 -1.86
C GLN A 62 1.01 -19.58 -1.55
N ALA A 63 2.13 -20.09 -2.04
CA ALA A 63 2.53 -21.49 -1.80
C ALA A 63 3.05 -21.75 -0.37
N GLN A 64 3.44 -20.71 0.37
CA GLN A 64 4.16 -20.83 1.65
C GLN A 64 3.54 -19.99 2.77
N ASP A 65 2.21 -19.83 2.79
CA ASP A 65 1.46 -19.14 3.87
C ASP A 65 2.05 -17.77 4.28
N GLY A 66 2.56 -17.01 3.32
CA GLY A 66 3.10 -15.66 3.57
C GLY A 66 4.48 -15.59 4.23
N GLN A 67 5.12 -16.73 4.51
CA GLN A 67 6.42 -16.79 5.21
C GLN A 67 7.60 -16.21 4.41
N TYR A 68 7.47 -16.02 3.09
CA TYR A 68 8.58 -15.69 2.19
C TYR A 68 8.61 -14.27 1.60
N LEU A 69 7.70 -13.37 1.99
CA LEU A 69 7.78 -11.97 1.54
C LEU A 69 8.87 -11.16 2.25
N ARG A 70 9.77 -11.81 2.99
CA ARG A 70 10.87 -11.15 3.69
C ARG A 70 11.87 -10.46 2.73
N PRO A 71 12.55 -9.40 3.21
CA PRO A 71 13.63 -8.72 2.50
C PRO A 71 14.88 -9.60 2.55
N SER A 72 15.07 -10.44 1.54
CA SER A 72 16.27 -11.27 1.37
C SER A 72 16.54 -11.68 -0.09
N ASP A 73 15.79 -11.15 -1.06
CA ASP A 73 16.08 -11.39 -2.48
C ASP A 73 16.89 -10.21 -3.03
N PRO A 74 18.22 -10.36 -3.22
CA PRO A 74 19.06 -9.27 -3.71
C PRO A 74 18.63 -8.78 -5.10
N SER A 75 18.00 -9.66 -5.90
CA SER A 75 17.52 -9.31 -7.24
C SER A 75 16.34 -8.36 -7.17
N TYR A 76 15.48 -8.53 -6.17
CA TYR A 76 14.34 -7.66 -5.92
C TYR A 76 14.80 -6.31 -5.36
N GLU A 77 15.70 -6.30 -4.39
CA GLU A 77 16.29 -5.06 -3.86
C GLU A 77 16.98 -4.25 -4.97
N GLN A 78 17.72 -4.90 -5.87
CA GLN A 78 18.33 -4.21 -7.01
C GLN A 78 17.29 -3.55 -7.94
N VAL A 79 16.14 -4.19 -8.14
CA VAL A 79 15.04 -3.59 -8.92
C VAL A 79 14.44 -2.41 -8.16
N LEU A 80 14.26 -2.52 -6.84
CA LEU A 80 13.81 -1.42 -6.00
C LEU A 80 14.75 -0.20 -6.07
N ASP A 81 16.06 -0.42 -6.01
CA ASP A 81 17.06 0.65 -6.19
C ASP A 81 17.00 1.27 -7.60
N SER A 82 16.73 0.45 -8.61
CA SER A 82 16.53 0.94 -9.97
C SER A 82 15.25 1.78 -10.10
N LEU A 83 14.16 1.40 -9.43
CA LEU A 83 12.92 2.21 -9.37
C LEU A 83 13.19 3.55 -8.69
N ALA A 84 13.98 3.57 -7.62
CA ALA A 84 14.38 4.79 -6.93
C ALA A 84 15.15 5.76 -7.85
N MET A 85 16.06 5.23 -8.69
CA MET A 85 16.78 6.04 -9.68
C MET A 85 15.83 6.62 -10.74
N VAL A 86 14.86 5.85 -11.22
CA VAL A 86 13.85 6.31 -12.18
C VAL A 86 12.90 7.34 -11.56
N ALA A 87 12.51 7.15 -10.29
CA ALA A 87 11.64 8.08 -9.56
C ALA A 87 12.19 9.51 -9.50
N ARG A 88 13.52 9.69 -9.51
CA ARG A 88 14.15 11.02 -9.52
C ARG A 88 13.90 11.82 -10.80
N HIS A 89 13.74 11.12 -11.92
CA HIS A 89 13.74 11.75 -13.23
C HIS A 89 12.38 11.65 -13.93
N THR A 90 11.61 10.60 -13.64
CA THR A 90 10.32 10.33 -14.27
C THR A 90 9.31 9.84 -13.22
N PRO A 91 9.01 10.65 -12.19
CA PRO A 91 8.20 10.21 -11.06
C PRO A 91 6.76 9.88 -11.46
N LEU A 92 6.13 10.71 -12.31
CA LEU A 92 4.73 10.53 -12.68
C LEU A 92 4.48 9.23 -13.47
N PRO A 93 5.15 8.97 -14.61
CA PRO A 93 4.91 7.72 -15.35
C PRO A 93 5.20 6.47 -14.52
N LEU A 94 6.21 6.54 -13.64
CA LEU A 94 6.55 5.43 -12.75
C LEU A 94 5.44 5.15 -11.74
N LEU A 95 4.97 6.18 -11.03
CA LEU A 95 3.93 6.02 -10.03
C LEU A 95 2.62 5.52 -10.66
N GLU A 96 2.23 6.07 -11.80
CA GLU A 96 1.05 5.60 -12.53
C GLU A 96 1.17 4.13 -12.92
N ALA A 97 2.34 3.69 -13.36
CA ALA A 97 2.53 2.30 -13.73
C ALA A 97 2.49 1.35 -12.52
N LEU A 98 3.04 1.76 -11.37
CA LEU A 98 2.92 1.01 -10.12
C LEU A 98 1.45 0.90 -9.66
N LEU A 99 0.68 1.97 -9.81
CA LEU A 99 -0.77 1.97 -9.51
C LEU A 99 -1.53 1.04 -10.44
N ARG A 100 -1.30 1.13 -11.76
CA ARG A 100 -1.91 0.24 -12.76
C ARG A 100 -1.56 -1.23 -12.48
N TRP A 101 -0.30 -1.51 -12.10
CA TRP A 101 0.11 -2.86 -11.72
C TRP A 101 -0.66 -3.35 -10.49
N ARG A 102 -0.72 -2.55 -9.41
CA ARG A 102 -1.47 -2.90 -8.19
C ARG A 102 -2.93 -3.21 -8.49
N GLU A 103 -3.57 -2.41 -9.34
CA GLU A 103 -4.95 -2.64 -9.79
C GLU A 103 -5.09 -3.92 -10.61
N SER A 104 -4.14 -4.21 -11.50
CA SER A 104 -4.17 -5.43 -12.31
C SER A 104 -3.99 -6.71 -11.50
N GLU A 105 -3.24 -6.65 -10.41
CA GLU A 105 -2.99 -7.80 -9.52
C GLU A 105 -3.98 -7.93 -8.38
N SER A 106 -4.79 -6.90 -8.13
CA SER A 106 -5.83 -6.92 -7.10
C SER A 106 -6.78 -8.09 -7.34
N PRO A 107 -6.93 -9.01 -6.37
CA PRO A 107 -7.74 -10.20 -6.58
C PRO A 107 -9.20 -9.82 -6.80
N LYS A 108 -9.83 -10.49 -7.78
CA LYS A 108 -11.24 -10.37 -8.11
C LYS A 108 -11.90 -11.70 -7.77
N GLY A 109 -12.84 -11.72 -6.83
CA GLY A 109 -13.54 -12.96 -6.48
C GLY A 109 -13.79 -13.14 -4.98
N ALA A 110 -13.83 -14.41 -4.58
CA ALA A 110 -14.31 -14.86 -3.27
C ALA A 110 -13.44 -14.40 -2.10
N HIS A 111 -14.05 -14.31 -0.91
CA HIS A 111 -13.40 -13.89 0.33
C HIS A 111 -12.81 -15.08 1.09
N ASP A 112 -11.86 -15.76 0.47
CA ASP A 112 -11.14 -16.89 1.07
C ASP A 112 -9.71 -16.51 1.48
N ALA A 113 -9.07 -17.39 2.26
CA ALA A 113 -7.72 -17.16 2.75
C ALA A 113 -6.72 -16.91 1.62
N SER A 114 -6.84 -17.65 0.50
CA SER A 114 -5.96 -17.52 -0.65
C SER A 114 -6.07 -16.14 -1.34
N THR A 115 -7.29 -15.59 -1.40
CA THR A 115 -7.55 -14.24 -1.92
C THR A 115 -6.97 -13.16 -1.00
N TYR A 116 -7.17 -13.27 0.31
CA TYR A 116 -6.58 -12.33 1.27
C TYR A 116 -5.06 -12.38 1.28
N GLN A 117 -4.48 -13.57 1.17
CA GLN A 117 -3.04 -13.76 1.07
C GLN A 117 -2.46 -13.11 -0.19
N LYS A 118 -3.10 -13.32 -1.36
CA LYS A 118 -2.69 -12.64 -2.60
C LYS A 118 -2.77 -11.13 -2.43
N LYS A 119 -3.88 -10.63 -1.86
CA LYS A 119 -4.06 -9.20 -1.62
C LYS A 119 -2.93 -8.64 -0.77
N LEU A 120 -2.70 -9.19 0.43
CA LEU A 120 -1.63 -8.71 1.30
C LEU A 120 -0.26 -8.78 0.62
N ALA A 121 0.02 -9.81 -0.18
CA ALA A 121 1.26 -9.92 -0.94
C ALA A 121 1.45 -8.78 -1.95
N VAL A 122 0.41 -8.48 -2.74
CA VAL A 122 0.42 -7.37 -3.71
C VAL A 122 0.66 -6.05 -3.00
N GLU A 123 0.00 -5.83 -1.87
CA GLU A 123 0.06 -4.59 -1.10
C GLU A 123 1.41 -4.41 -0.41
N CYS A 124 2.02 -5.51 0.06
CA CYS A 124 3.38 -5.50 0.61
C CYS A 124 4.39 -5.05 -0.44
N ILE A 125 4.30 -5.61 -1.66
CA ILE A 125 5.17 -5.30 -2.79
C ILE A 125 4.94 -3.87 -3.28
N PHE A 126 3.69 -3.44 -3.38
CA PHE A 126 3.33 -2.08 -3.75
C PHE A 126 3.91 -1.08 -2.73
N SER A 127 3.73 -1.35 -1.44
CA SER A 127 4.24 -0.51 -0.36
C SER A 127 5.77 -0.42 -0.40
N SER A 128 6.49 -1.53 -0.59
CA SER A 128 7.96 -1.50 -0.70
C SER A 128 8.46 -0.71 -1.91
N ALA A 129 7.79 -0.83 -3.06
CA ALA A 129 8.10 -0.01 -4.23
C ALA A 129 7.81 1.48 -3.96
N CYS A 130 6.68 1.79 -3.32
CA CYS A 130 6.29 3.16 -2.99
C CYS A 130 7.20 3.81 -1.93
N ILE A 131 7.76 3.05 -0.99
CA ILE A 131 8.76 3.57 -0.04
C ILE A 131 9.96 4.11 -0.82
N ARG A 132 10.52 3.28 -1.69
CA ARG A 132 11.70 3.62 -2.50
C ARG A 132 11.42 4.76 -3.47
N PHE A 133 10.22 4.76 -4.06
CA PHE A 133 9.72 5.89 -4.83
C PHE A 133 9.70 7.17 -4.01
N ALA A 134 8.99 7.20 -2.87
CA ALA A 134 8.81 8.39 -2.04
C ALA A 134 10.12 8.89 -1.41
N GLU A 135 11.10 8.02 -1.16
CA GLU A 135 12.41 8.42 -0.64
C GLU A 135 13.27 9.19 -1.65
N TYR A 136 13.02 9.01 -2.94
CA TYR A 136 13.84 9.52 -4.04
C TYR A 136 13.07 10.43 -5.01
N CYS A 137 11.74 10.47 -4.91
CA CYS A 137 10.88 11.33 -5.71
C CYS A 137 11.14 12.81 -5.37
N PRO A 138 11.29 13.69 -6.37
CA PRO A 138 11.27 15.14 -6.13
C PRO A 138 9.90 15.58 -5.60
N GLN A 139 9.85 16.73 -4.91
CA GLN A 139 8.58 17.30 -4.43
C GLN A 139 7.67 17.74 -5.60
N GLU A 140 8.28 18.06 -6.74
CA GLU A 140 7.61 18.51 -7.97
C GLU A 140 7.35 17.33 -8.92
N GLY A 141 6.35 17.46 -9.80
CA GLY A 141 6.10 16.50 -10.88
C GLY A 141 5.08 15.40 -10.57
N ILE A 142 4.56 15.32 -9.34
CA ILE A 142 3.41 14.48 -8.98
C ILE A 142 2.22 15.37 -8.64
N THR A 143 1.02 14.98 -9.10
CA THR A 143 -0.21 15.73 -8.83
C THR A 143 -0.69 15.55 -7.39
N GLU A 144 -1.33 16.57 -6.83
CA GLU A 144 -1.95 16.49 -5.49
C GLU A 144 -2.91 15.31 -5.36
N LYS A 145 -3.64 14.97 -6.42
CA LYS A 145 -4.56 13.83 -6.47
C LYS A 145 -3.83 12.50 -6.19
N LEU A 146 -2.65 12.30 -6.80
CA LEU A 146 -1.85 11.09 -6.61
C LEU A 146 -1.24 11.04 -5.22
N TRP A 147 -0.76 12.17 -4.70
CA TRP A 147 -0.26 12.26 -3.32
C TRP A 147 -1.34 11.94 -2.30
N ASN A 148 -2.51 12.55 -2.42
CA ASN A 148 -3.66 12.28 -1.55
C ASN A 148 -4.12 10.83 -1.66
N GLY A 149 -4.00 10.22 -2.85
CA GLY A 149 -4.22 8.79 -3.06
C GLY A 149 -3.27 7.93 -2.23
N LEU A 150 -1.96 8.21 -2.28
CA LEU A 150 -0.95 7.47 -1.51
C LEU A 150 -1.15 7.64 0.01
N GLU A 151 -1.44 8.87 0.46
CA GLU A 151 -1.77 9.12 1.86
C GLU A 151 -3.02 8.32 2.27
N SER A 152 -4.06 8.31 1.43
CA SER A 152 -5.29 7.55 1.71
C SER A 152 -5.05 6.07 1.77
N PHE A 153 -4.30 5.51 0.82
CA PHE A 153 -3.87 4.12 0.85
C PHE A 153 -3.19 3.75 2.18
N VAL A 154 -2.27 4.59 2.65
CA VAL A 154 -1.54 4.36 3.90
C VAL A 154 -2.47 4.37 5.11
N PHE A 155 -3.29 5.41 5.24
CA PHE A 155 -4.20 5.53 6.38
C PHE A 155 -5.30 4.45 6.36
N ASP A 156 -5.82 4.10 5.19
CA ASP A 156 -6.84 3.06 5.06
C ASP A 156 -6.32 1.72 5.56
N TRP A 157 -5.05 1.38 5.31
CA TRP A 157 -4.43 0.18 5.87
C TRP A 157 -4.17 0.29 7.37
N LEU A 158 -3.61 1.40 7.86
CA LEU A 158 -3.37 1.59 9.30
C LEU A 158 -4.67 1.49 10.13
N ILE A 159 -5.77 1.97 9.57
CA ILE A 159 -7.09 2.01 10.21
C ILE A 159 -7.84 0.70 10.00
N ASN A 160 -7.95 0.22 8.76
CA ASN A 160 -8.92 -0.83 8.44
C ASN A 160 -8.30 -2.22 8.33
N ALA A 161 -7.00 -2.42 8.58
CA ALA A 161 -6.31 -3.69 8.39
C ALA A 161 -7.04 -4.90 9.02
N ASP A 162 -7.53 -4.78 10.26
CA ASP A 162 -8.25 -5.87 10.92
C ASP A 162 -9.64 -6.12 10.33
N ARG A 163 -10.27 -5.10 9.75
CA ARG A 163 -11.57 -5.24 9.06
C ARG A 163 -11.38 -5.88 7.68
N VAL A 164 -10.26 -5.55 7.03
CA VAL A 164 -9.89 -6.06 5.71
C VAL A 164 -9.42 -7.51 5.81
N VAL A 165 -8.59 -7.86 6.79
CA VAL A 165 -8.16 -9.24 7.04
C VAL A 165 -8.24 -9.55 8.54
N SER A 166 -9.36 -10.17 8.93
CA SER A 166 -9.65 -10.54 10.31
C SER A 166 -8.59 -11.48 10.87
N GLN A 167 -8.02 -11.11 12.01
CA GLN A 167 -7.09 -11.93 12.77
C GLN A 167 -7.73 -13.23 13.28
N VAL A 168 -9.02 -13.17 13.60
CA VAL A 168 -9.77 -14.29 14.19
C VAL A 168 -10.13 -15.30 13.11
N ASP A 169 -10.58 -14.81 11.96
CA ASP A 169 -11.04 -15.69 10.86
C ASP A 169 -9.86 -16.22 10.03
N TYR A 170 -8.75 -15.47 9.96
CA TYR A 170 -7.55 -15.83 9.17
C TYR A 170 -6.25 -15.71 10.00
N PRO A 171 -6.08 -16.55 11.05
CA PRO A 171 -4.91 -16.48 11.93
C PRO A 171 -3.58 -16.76 11.20
N SER A 172 -3.60 -17.55 10.12
CA SER A 172 -2.41 -17.83 9.30
C SER A 172 -1.88 -16.59 8.55
N LEU A 173 -2.68 -15.54 8.41
CA LEU A 173 -2.30 -14.33 7.67
C LEU A 173 -1.79 -13.19 8.57
N VAL A 174 -1.71 -13.42 9.88
CA VAL A 174 -1.31 -12.39 10.86
C VAL A 174 0.08 -11.84 10.58
N ASP A 175 1.06 -12.71 10.32
CA ASP A 175 2.45 -12.30 10.05
C ASP A 175 2.54 -11.46 8.77
N LEU A 176 1.83 -11.87 7.73
CA LEU A 176 1.82 -11.16 6.45
C LEU A 176 1.12 -9.80 6.55
N ARG A 177 0.02 -9.70 7.32
CA ARG A 177 -0.63 -8.42 7.62
C ARG A 177 0.29 -7.52 8.46
N GLY A 178 1.01 -8.09 9.43
CA GLY A 178 2.01 -7.36 10.22
C GLY A 178 3.11 -6.76 9.34
N LEU A 179 3.66 -7.56 8.41
CA LEU A 179 4.64 -7.08 7.42
C LEU A 179 4.10 -5.92 6.57
N LEU A 180 2.85 -6.02 6.11
CA LEU A 180 2.20 -4.94 5.37
C LEU A 180 2.11 -3.67 6.21
N LEU A 181 1.64 -3.77 7.45
CA LEU A 181 1.52 -2.62 8.36
C LEU A 181 2.88 -1.97 8.63
N ASP A 182 3.95 -2.76 8.76
CA ASP A 182 5.31 -2.24 8.90
C ASP A 182 5.79 -1.50 7.62
N HIS A 183 5.49 -2.01 6.42
CA HIS A 183 5.80 -1.30 5.17
C HIS A 183 4.96 -0.03 5.01
N VAL A 184 3.66 -0.08 5.32
CA VAL A 184 2.75 1.08 5.25
C VAL A 184 3.21 2.17 6.23
N ALA A 185 3.64 1.80 7.43
CA ALA A 185 4.20 2.73 8.41
C ALA A 185 5.52 3.36 7.93
N GLN A 186 6.40 2.59 7.28
CA GLN A 186 7.61 3.13 6.65
C GLN A 186 7.28 4.08 5.49
N LEU A 187 6.26 3.75 4.68
CA LEU A 187 5.78 4.60 3.60
C LEU A 187 5.24 5.93 4.12
N LEU A 188 4.47 5.91 5.21
CA LEU A 188 4.03 7.13 5.90
C LEU A 188 5.23 8.02 6.26
N GLY A 189 6.29 7.42 6.80
CA GLY A 189 7.53 8.11 7.11
C GLY A 189 8.23 8.71 5.89
N ALA A 190 8.31 7.97 4.78
CA ALA A 190 8.85 8.47 3.52
C ALA A 190 8.02 9.65 2.97
N LEU A 191 6.69 9.53 2.96
CA LEU A 191 5.77 10.59 2.54
C LEU A 191 5.86 11.84 3.42
N SER A 192 6.06 11.68 4.73
CA SER A 192 6.19 12.81 5.66
C SER A 192 7.36 13.75 5.35
N ARG A 193 8.39 13.27 4.64
CA ARG A 193 9.52 14.12 4.17
C ARG A 193 9.10 15.08 3.07
N ILE A 194 8.12 14.69 2.26
CA ILE A 194 7.64 15.45 1.10
C ILE A 194 6.44 16.30 1.53
N ARG A 195 5.54 15.71 2.32
CA ARG A 195 4.20 16.24 2.64
C ARG A 195 3.93 16.29 4.13
N PHE A 196 4.90 16.81 4.89
CA PHE A 196 4.84 16.81 6.36
C PHE A 196 3.51 17.35 6.91
N SER A 197 3.06 18.51 6.42
CA SER A 197 1.84 19.17 6.93
C SER A 197 0.58 18.32 6.69
N SER A 198 0.36 17.85 5.45
CA SER A 198 -0.81 17.02 5.08
C SER A 198 -0.84 15.71 5.89
N VAL A 199 0.29 15.01 5.91
CA VAL A 199 0.44 13.74 6.62
C VAL A 199 0.20 13.92 8.12
N THR A 200 0.81 14.94 8.73
CA THR A 200 0.71 15.19 10.18
C THR A 200 -0.68 15.68 10.58
N GLU A 201 -1.33 16.51 9.77
CA GLU A 201 -2.70 16.95 10.01
C GLU A 201 -3.66 15.77 10.00
N ARG A 202 -3.62 14.94 8.96
CA ARG A 202 -4.45 13.72 8.88
C ARG A 202 -4.17 12.78 10.04
N PHE A 203 -2.90 12.64 10.40
CA PHE A 203 -2.49 11.84 11.56
C PHE A 203 -3.20 12.27 12.85
N PHE A 204 -3.21 13.58 13.16
CA PHE A 204 -3.91 14.11 14.34
C PHE A 204 -5.43 13.94 14.26
N ILE A 205 -6.03 14.15 13.09
CA ILE A 205 -7.46 13.95 12.88
C ILE A 205 -7.84 12.50 13.21
N GLU A 206 -7.12 11.52 12.64
CA GLU A 206 -7.44 10.11 12.83
C GLU A 206 -7.22 9.64 14.27
N LEU A 207 -6.19 10.13 14.96
CA LEU A 207 -6.00 9.86 16.39
C LEU A 207 -7.12 10.45 17.25
N ASN A 208 -7.52 11.69 16.97
CA ASN A 208 -8.59 12.35 17.72
C ASN A 208 -9.94 11.64 17.55
N ASN A 209 -10.22 11.14 16.35
CA ASN A 209 -11.43 10.38 16.05
C ASN A 209 -11.52 9.04 16.81
N ARG A 210 -10.38 8.51 17.29
CA ARG A 210 -10.27 7.21 17.96
C ARG A 210 -9.99 7.29 19.45
N ARG A 211 -10.21 8.46 20.08
CA ARG A 211 -10.07 8.65 21.53
C ARG A 211 -11.03 7.79 22.37
N VAL A 212 -12.10 7.28 21.77
CA VAL A 212 -13.06 6.43 22.47
C VAL A 212 -12.47 5.03 22.66
N ASP A 213 -12.32 4.61 23.91
CA ASP A 213 -11.70 3.32 24.26
C ASP A 213 -12.64 2.14 23.97
N THR A 214 -12.62 1.68 22.73
CA THR A 214 -13.22 0.40 22.31
C THR A 214 -12.11 -0.56 21.87
N PRO A 215 -12.29 -1.89 21.99
CA PRO A 215 -11.28 -2.86 21.54
C PRO A 215 -10.84 -2.66 20.08
N VAL A 216 -11.79 -2.32 19.20
CA VAL A 216 -11.53 -2.02 17.79
C VAL A 216 -10.71 -0.74 17.67
N ALA A 217 -11.16 0.36 18.28
CA ALA A 217 -10.43 1.63 18.24
C ALA A 217 -9.03 1.52 18.85
N ARG A 218 -8.80 0.60 19.80
CA ARG A 218 -7.48 0.36 20.40
C ARG A 218 -6.49 -0.24 19.41
N SER A 219 -6.90 -1.23 18.61
CA SER A 219 -6.03 -1.80 17.55
C SER A 219 -5.70 -0.74 16.49
N GLU A 220 -6.71 -0.02 16.02
CA GLU A 220 -6.55 1.08 15.06
C GLU A 220 -5.60 2.16 15.60
N THR A 221 -5.76 2.55 16.87
CA THR A 221 -4.90 3.53 17.54
C THR A 221 -3.45 3.03 17.65
N LEU A 222 -3.23 1.76 17.99
CA LEU A 222 -1.88 1.18 18.07
C LEU A 222 -1.19 1.16 16.70
N ASN A 223 -1.90 0.84 15.63
CA ASN A 223 -1.35 0.87 14.27
C ASN A 223 -0.99 2.29 13.84
N ILE A 224 -1.86 3.27 14.12
CA ILE A 224 -1.60 4.69 13.89
C ILE A 224 -0.36 5.14 14.68
N ILE A 225 -0.27 4.84 15.99
CA ILE A 225 0.89 5.16 16.82
C ILE A 225 2.17 4.49 16.29
N ASN A 226 2.10 3.23 15.85
CA ASN A 226 3.23 2.56 15.21
C ASN A 226 3.69 3.30 13.94
N GLY A 227 2.76 3.88 13.18
CA GLY A 227 3.08 4.78 12.06
C GLY A 227 3.92 6.00 12.48
N MET A 228 3.63 6.61 13.63
CA MET A 228 4.36 7.80 14.11
C MET A 228 5.84 7.60 14.22
N ARG A 229 6.28 6.38 14.59
CA ARG A 229 7.69 6.08 14.84
C ARG A 229 8.57 6.36 13.62
N TYR A 230 7.96 6.39 12.43
CA TYR A 230 8.63 6.64 11.17
C TYR A 230 8.49 8.08 10.65
N LEU A 231 7.67 8.93 11.29
CA LEU A 231 7.55 10.33 10.88
C LEU A 231 8.90 11.02 10.96
N LYS A 232 9.35 11.55 9.84
CA LYS A 232 10.60 12.30 9.73
C LYS A 232 10.25 13.77 9.89
N LEU A 233 10.67 14.36 11.01
CA LEU A 233 10.51 15.79 11.25
C LEU A 233 11.23 16.54 10.12
N GLY A 234 10.52 17.45 9.46
CA GLY A 234 11.12 18.31 8.44
C GLY A 234 12.26 19.11 9.07
N VAL A 235 13.45 19.00 8.48
CA VAL A 235 14.61 19.85 8.80
C VAL A 235 14.72 20.92 7.73
#